data_AF-A0A958J701-F1
#
_entry.id   AF-A0A958J701-F1
#
_cell.length_a   1.000
_cell.length_b   1.000
_cell.length_c   1.000
_cell.angle_alpha   90.00
_cell.angle_beta   90.00
_cell.angle_gamma   90.00
#
_symmetry.space_group_name_H-M   'P 1'
#
loop_
_entity.id
_entity.type
_entity.pdbx_description
1 polymer ?
#
loop_
_entity_poly.entity_id
_entity_poly.type
_entity_poly.pdbx_seq_one_letter_code
_entity_poly.pdbx_strand_id
1 'polypeptide(L)' 'DPTGAGDSFAGGFLGYLATNAQIDDAAFRKAIVYGSVVASFTVEDFSFNRLKTITRDDLDQRLERVRGMTRF' A
#
# COMPACT_ATOMS: atom_id res chain seq x y z
N ASP A 1 14.13 5.89 -7.03
CA ASP A 1 14.71 4.55 -7.30
C ASP A 1 13.56 3.54 -7.27
N PRO A 2 13.28 2.77 -8.33
CA PRO A 2 12.17 1.81 -8.36
C PRO A 2 12.46 0.49 -7.61
N THR A 3 13.69 0.28 -7.15
CA THR A 3 14.10 -0.94 -6.45
C THR A 3 13.28 -1.14 -5.17
N GLY A 4 12.70 -2.33 -4.99
CA GLY A 4 11.89 -2.67 -3.80
C GLY A 4 10.41 -2.31 -3.88
N ALA A 5 9.93 -1.69 -4.97
CA ALA A 5 8.50 -1.40 -5.15
C ALA A 5 7.65 -2.69 -5.18
N GLY A 6 8.16 -3.76 -5.80
CA GLY A 6 7.50 -5.08 -5.83
C GLY A 6 7.38 -5.74 -4.45
N ASP A 7 8.47 -5.72 -3.66
CA ASP A 7 8.45 -6.25 -2.30
C ASP A 7 7.57 -5.41 -1.36
N SER A 8 7.56 -4.10 -1.56
CA SER A 8 6.68 -3.17 -0.84
C SER A 8 5.21 -3.43 -1.17
N PHE A 9 4.89 -3.69 -2.44
CA PHE A 9 3.57 -4.11 -2.86
C PHE A 9 3.16 -5.42 -2.18
N ALA A 10 4.03 -6.44 -2.26
CA ALA A 10 3.76 -7.74 -1.67
C ALA A 10 3.56 -7.66 -0.15
N GLY A 11 4.39 -6.87 0.54
CA GLY A 11 4.27 -6.61 1.97
C GLY A 11 2.95 -5.91 2.35
N GLY A 12 2.57 -4.86 1.62
CA GLY A 12 1.29 -4.16 1.85
C GLY A 12 0.07 -5.04 1.54
N PHE A 13 0.15 -5.83 0.47
CA PHE A 13 -0.90 -6.76 0.06
C PHE A 13 -1.10 -7.88 1.09
N LEU A 14 -0.04 -8.61 1.42
CA LEU A 14 -0.09 -9.71 2.39
C LEU A 14 -0.40 -9.20 3.80
N GLY A 15 0.15 -8.04 4.18
CA GLY A 15 -0.13 -7.39 5.45
C GLY A 15 -1.61 -7.04 5.59
N TYR A 16 -2.25 -6.52 4.54
CA TYR A 16 -3.69 -6.27 4.57
C TYR A 16 -4.47 -7.58 4.74
N LEU A 17 -4.20 -8.60 3.92
CA LEU A 17 -4.90 -9.89 4.01
C LEU A 17 -4.75 -10.55 5.39
N ALA A 18 -3.57 -10.46 6.00
CA ALA A 18 -3.32 -10.99 7.34
C ALA A 18 -4.19 -10.36 8.44
N THR A 19 -4.70 -9.14 8.23
CA THR A 19 -5.63 -8.47 9.17
C THR A 19 -7.09 -8.84 8.96
N ASN A 20 -7.43 -9.59 7.92
CA ASN A 20 -8.81 -9.95 7.59
C ASN A 20 -9.13 -11.38 8.07
N ALA A 21 -10.28 -11.55 8.71
CA ALA A 21 -10.74 -12.86 9.17
C ALA A 21 -11.21 -13.78 8.02
N GLN A 22 -11.56 -13.21 6.87
CA GLN A 22 -11.97 -13.93 5.66
C GLN A 22 -11.32 -13.28 4.44
N ILE A 23 -10.84 -14.09 3.51
CA ILE A 23 -10.26 -13.63 2.24
C ILE A 23 -11.32 -13.81 1.17
N ASP A 24 -12.18 -12.81 1.05
CA ASP A 24 -13.16 -12.72 -0.03
C ASP A 24 -12.66 -11.76 -1.14
N ASP A 25 -13.42 -11.70 -2.22
CA ASP A 25 -13.11 -10.87 -3.39
C ASP A 25 -13.04 -9.36 -3.05
N ALA A 26 -13.78 -8.91 -2.04
CA ALA A 26 -13.71 -7.52 -1.57
C ALA A 26 -12.41 -7.26 -0.78
N ALA A 27 -12.00 -8.19 0.10
CA ALA A 27 -10.74 -8.15 0.83
C ALA A 27 -9.56 -8.18 -0.14
N PHE A 28 -9.63 -9.02 -1.20
CA PHE A 28 -8.59 -9.11 -2.22
C PHE A 28 -8.44 -7.81 -3.01
N ARG A 29 -9.55 -7.19 -3.44
CA ARG A 29 -9.50 -5.86 -4.09
C ARG A 29 -8.90 -4.79 -3.18
N LYS A 30 -9.27 -4.77 -1.91
CA LYS A 30 -8.69 -3.82 -0.94
C LYS A 30 -7.20 -4.08 -0.71
N ALA A 31 -6.77 -5.35 -0.65
CA ALA A 31 -5.37 -5.73 -0.53
C ALA A 31 -4.54 -5.21 -1.71
N ILE A 32 -5.06 -5.28 -2.93
CA ILE A 32 -4.40 -4.72 -4.14
C ILE A 32 -4.18 -3.22 -3.95
N VAL A 33 -5.20 -2.49 -3.49
CA VAL A 33 -5.09 -1.03 -3.28
C VAL A 33 -4.06 -0.71 -2.18
N TYR A 34 -4.06 -1.43 -1.07
CA TYR A 34 -3.08 -1.25 0.01
C TYR A 34 -1.65 -1.57 -0.46
N GLY A 35 -1.45 -2.64 -1.23
CA GLY A 35 -0.17 -2.96 -1.84
C GLY A 35 0.32 -1.83 -2.75
N SER A 36 -0.55 -1.29 -3.62
CA SER A 36 -0.21 -0.17 -4.49
C SER A 36 0.15 1.11 -3.72
N VAL A 37 -0.57 1.39 -2.63
CA VAL A 37 -0.28 2.52 -1.73
C VAL A 37 1.12 2.38 -1.10
N VAL A 38 1.44 1.21 -0.55
CA VAL A 38 2.74 0.96 0.11
C VAL A 38 3.89 1.02 -0.90
N ALA A 39 3.73 0.44 -2.10
CA ALA A 39 4.71 0.54 -3.18
C ALA A 39 4.93 1.97 -3.68
N SER A 40 3.91 2.82 -3.59
CA SER A 40 4.01 4.22 -4.02
C SER A 40 4.93 5.05 -3.13
N PHE A 41 5.21 4.61 -1.89
CA PHE A 41 6.17 5.29 -1.00
C PHE A 41 7.62 4.89 -1.28
N THR A 42 7.86 3.74 -1.92
CA THR A 42 9.21 3.26 -2.24
C THR A 42 9.89 4.12 -3.31
N VAL A 43 9.12 4.89 -4.09
CA VAL A 43 9.62 5.79 -5.13
C VAL A 43 9.76 7.24 -4.67
N GLU A 44 9.25 7.60 -3.49
CA GLU A 44 9.19 8.99 -3.00
C GLU A 44 10.43 9.43 -2.20
N ASP A 45 11.32 8.51 -1.83
CA ASP A 45 12.57 8.83 -1.12
C ASP A 45 13.67 7.80 -1.44
N PHE A 46 14.93 8.11 -1.13
CA PHE A 46 16.05 7.20 -1.37
C PHE A 46 15.95 5.98 -0.43
N SER A 47 15.69 4.80 -1.00
CA SER A 47 15.71 3.50 -0.30
C SER A 47 14.62 3.34 0.78
N PHE A 48 14.76 2.32 1.64
CA PHE A 48 13.80 1.88 2.66
C PHE A 48 13.51 2.87 3.81
N ASN A 49 14.08 4.08 3.78
CA ASN A 49 13.98 5.01 4.90
C ASN A 49 12.56 5.53 5.12
N ARG A 50 11.80 5.76 4.03
CA ARG A 50 10.38 6.11 4.12
C ARG A 50 9.55 5.00 4.76
N LEU A 51 9.80 3.73 4.43
CA LEU A 51 9.06 2.59 5.01
C LEU A 51 9.24 2.46 6.53
N LYS A 52 10.36 2.95 7.09
CA LYS A 52 10.61 2.90 8.54
C LYS A 52 9.80 3.91 9.34
N THR A 53 9.29 4.97 8.71
CA THR A 53 8.62 6.08 9.40
C THR A 53 7.14 6.23 9.03
N ILE A 54 6.62 5.39 8.12
CA ILE A 54 5.21 5.41 7.74
C ILE A 54 4.32 5.06 8.94
N THR A 55 3.34 5.93 9.17
CA THR A 55 2.27 5.73 10.14
C THR A 55 0.99 5.26 9.45
N ARG A 56 -0.02 4.88 10.25
CA ARG A 56 -1.33 4.52 9.71
C ARG A 56 -2.01 5.71 9.00
N ASP A 57 -1.87 6.91 9.55
CA ASP A 57 -2.43 8.14 8.98
C ASP A 57 -1.84 8.46 7.60
N ASP A 58 -0.54 8.19 7.39
CA ASP A 58 0.10 8.35 6.07
C ASP A 58 -0.51 7.41 5.03
N LEU A 59 -0.77 6.15 5.42
CA LEU A 59 -1.42 5.16 4.55
C LEU A 59 -2.84 5.60 4.20
N ASP A 60 -3.60 6.09 5.18
CA ASP A 60 -4.99 6.50 4.98
C ASP A 60 -5.07 7.77 4.09
N GLN A 61 -4.19 8.76 4.28
CA GLN A 61 -4.10 9.91 3.35
C GLN A 61 -3.76 9.48 1.92
N ARG A 62 -2.84 8.53 1.76
CA ARG A 62 -2.42 8.05 0.45
C ARG A 62 -3.53 7.25 -0.23
N LEU A 63 -4.26 6.45 0.54
CA LEU A 63 -5.44 5.73 0.08
C LEU A 63 -6.50 6.69 -0.46
N GLU A 64 -6.77 7.80 0.24
CA GLU A 64 -7.71 8.83 -0.23
C GLU A 64 -7.25 9.49 -1.54
N ARG A 65 -5.95 9.77 -1.72
CA ARG A 65 -5.43 10.27 -3.00
C ARG A 65 -5.65 9.27 -4.15
N VAL A 66 -5.37 7.98 -3.91
CA VAL A 66 -5.58 6.92 -4.92
C VAL A 66 -7.07 6.75 -5.25
N ARG A 67 -7.95 6.84 -4.25
CA ARG A 67 -9.40 6.85 -4.46
C ARG A 67 -9.85 8.05 -5.29
N GLY A 68 -9.33 9.24 -5.00
CA GLY A 68 -9.62 10.46 -5.76
C GLY A 68 -9.19 10.38 -7.23
N MET A 69 -8.10 9.65 -7.54
CA MET A 69 -7.61 9.45 -8.91
C MET A 69 -8.37 8.37 -9.70
N THR A 70 -9.06 7.45 -9.02
CA THR A 70 -9.79 6.33 -9.64
C THR A 70 -11.29 6.59 -9.77
N ARG A 71 -11.80 7.64 -9.13
CA ARG A 71 -13.18 8.09 -9.20
C ARG A 71 -13.37 9.04 -10.40
N PHE A 72 -13.45 8.47 -11.60
CA PHE A 72 -13.93 9.16 -12.81
C PHE A 72 -15.44 8.96 -12.97
#